data_AF-A0A1K2ISP6-F1
#
_entry.id   AF-A0A1K2ISP6-F1
#
_cell.length_a   1.000
_cell.length_b   1.000
_cell.length_c   1.000
_cell.angle_alpha   90.00
_cell.angle_beta   90.00
_cell.angle_gamma   90.00
#
_symmetry.space_group_name_H-M   'P 1'
#
loop_
_entity.id
_entity.type
_entity.pdbx_description
1 polymer ?
#
loop_
_entity_poly.entity_id
_entity_poly.type
_entity_poly.pdbx_seq_one_letter_code
_entity_poly.pdbx_strand_id
1 'polypeptide(L)'
;MENPIYLILIAIIIVLTIWFLIVKYFLYPLFFKPKIKTSEIVNFLNEKQCSFVEYKNLNKKERERNIFKHPKGLTFDSFVSGKSEYKIIGFSQNENKHKIYWSELQSWFPPFGKRVLNFIEEKDSEFLTELQKEYNQEIIIVTDKCPACKSGILKNETECKNCGLNLVA
;
A
#
# COMPACT_ATOMS: atom_id res chain seq x y z
N MET A 1 -12.98 -50.48 -30.76
CA MET A 1 -11.78 -49.63 -30.93
C MET A 1 -12.11 -48.26 -30.38
N GLU A 2 -11.63 -47.97 -29.17
CA GLU A 2 -11.70 -46.61 -28.62
C GLU A 2 -10.97 -45.68 -29.59
N ASN A 3 -11.66 -44.61 -30.00
CA ASN A 3 -11.15 -43.74 -31.05
C ASN A 3 -9.88 -43.04 -30.53
N PRO A 4 -8.69 -43.27 -31.11
CA PRO A 4 -7.42 -42.72 -30.61
C PRO A 4 -7.43 -41.18 -30.56
N ILE A 5 -8.34 -40.55 -31.32
CA ILE A 5 -8.60 -39.11 -31.27
C ILE A 5 -9.00 -38.65 -29.85
N TYR A 6 -9.78 -39.43 -29.11
CA TYR A 6 -10.22 -39.06 -27.76
C TYR A 6 -9.04 -39.00 -26.78
N LEU A 7 -8.10 -39.95 -26.87
CA LEU A 7 -6.89 -39.95 -26.06
C LEU A 7 -5.99 -38.74 -26.38
N ILE A 8 -5.87 -38.38 -27.66
CA ILE A 8 -5.12 -37.18 -28.08
C ILE A 8 -5.77 -35.90 -27.52
N LEU A 9 -7.10 -35.79 -27.58
CA LEU A 9 -7.83 -34.64 -27.02
C LEU A 9 -7.62 -34.53 -25.51
N ILE A 10 -7.69 -35.63 -24.78
CA ILE A 10 -7.42 -35.64 -23.32
C ILE A 10 -5.99 -35.17 -23.04
N ALA A 11 -4.99 -35.68 -23.77
CA ALA A 11 -3.60 -35.28 -23.58
C ALA A 11 -3.40 -33.77 -23.80
N ILE A 12 -4.02 -33.21 -24.85
CA ILE A 12 -3.99 -31.76 -25.13
C ILE A 12 -4.61 -30.97 -23.97
N ILE A 13 -5.78 -31.39 -23.47
CA ILE A 13 -6.44 -30.73 -22.33
C ILE A 13 -5.56 -30.74 -21.09
N ILE A 14 -4.90 -31.86 -20.79
CA ILE A 14 -3.99 -31.97 -19.64
C ILE A 14 -2.82 -30.99 -19.79
N VAL A 15 -2.17 -30.96 -20.96
CA VAL A 15 -1.04 -30.04 -21.22
C VAL A 15 -1.48 -28.58 -21.11
N LEU A 16 -2.62 -28.21 -21.69
CA LEU A 16 -3.17 -26.86 -21.60
C LEU A 16 -3.51 -26.48 -20.15
N THR A 17 -4.05 -27.42 -19.37
CA THR A 17 -4.37 -27.20 -17.95
C THR A 17 -3.10 -26.97 -17.14
N ILE A 18 -2.08 -27.82 -17.31
CA ILE A 18 -0.79 -27.67 -16.61
C ILE A 18 -0.15 -26.32 -16.98
N TRP A 19 -0.13 -25.98 -18.28
CA TRP A 19 0.39 -24.69 -18.74
C TRP A 19 -0.36 -23.52 -18.12
N PHE A 20 -1.70 -23.56 -18.12
CA PHE A 20 -2.53 -22.55 -17.49
C PHE A 20 -2.23 -22.39 -16.00
N LEU A 21 -2.07 -23.50 -15.28
CA LEU A 21 -1.71 -23.48 -13.86
C LEU A 21 -0.33 -22.86 -13.63
N ILE A 22 0.68 -23.20 -14.45
CA ILE A 22 2.02 -22.61 -14.35
C ILE A 22 1.96 -21.10 -14.59
N VAL A 23 1.31 -20.67 -15.67
CA VAL A 23 1.17 -19.25 -15.99
C VAL A 23 0.45 -18.52 -14.86
N LYS A 24 -0.63 -19.09 -14.33
CA LYS A 24 -1.46 -18.46 -13.29
C LYS A 24 -0.79 -18.38 -11.93
N TYR A 25 -0.16 -19.45 -11.46
CA TYR A 25 0.35 -19.54 -10.09
C TYR A 25 1.82 -19.15 -9.96
N PHE A 26 2.60 -19.26 -11.05
CA PHE A 26 4.01 -18.89 -11.04
C PHE A 26 4.26 -17.59 -11.82
N LEU A 27 3.94 -17.55 -13.12
CA LEU A 27 4.33 -16.40 -13.95
C LEU A 27 3.53 -15.13 -13.63
N TYR A 28 2.21 -15.24 -13.47
CA TYR A 28 1.35 -14.07 -13.27
C TYR A 28 1.65 -13.30 -11.98
N PRO A 29 1.79 -13.95 -10.80
CA PRO A 29 2.10 -13.23 -9.56
C PRO A 29 3.49 -12.60 -9.58
N LEU A 30 4.43 -13.19 -10.33
CA LEU A 30 5.80 -12.68 -10.47
C LEU A 30 5.88 -11.45 -11.39
N PHE A 31 5.24 -11.50 -12.56
CA PHE A 31 5.44 -10.49 -13.61
C PHE A 31 4.27 -9.51 -13.77
N PHE A 32 3.04 -9.93 -13.48
CA PHE A 32 1.82 -9.20 -13.84
C PHE A 32 0.95 -8.83 -12.64
N LYS A 33 1.51 -8.87 -11.43
CA LYS A 33 0.81 -8.40 -10.24
C LYS A 33 0.35 -6.94 -10.46
N PRO A 34 -0.95 -6.64 -10.28
CA PRO A 34 -1.46 -5.28 -10.47
C PRO A 34 -0.72 -4.30 -9.58
N LYS A 35 -0.25 -3.19 -10.15
CA LYS A 35 0.41 -2.12 -9.39
C LYS A 35 -0.44 -0.87 -9.39
N ILE A 36 -0.64 -0.30 -8.22
CA ILE A 36 -1.24 1.03 -8.08
C ILE A 36 -0.27 2.08 -8.58
N LYS A 37 -0.75 3.08 -9.31
CA LYS A 37 0.09 4.21 -9.76
C LYS A 37 0.14 5.25 -8.64
N THR A 38 1.31 5.81 -8.37
CA THR A 38 1.46 6.88 -7.38
C THR A 38 0.57 8.08 -7.68
N SER A 39 0.33 8.41 -8.96
CA SER A 39 -0.58 9.48 -9.35
C SER A 39 -2.02 9.25 -8.88
N GLU A 40 -2.50 8.00 -8.85
CA GLU A 40 -3.85 7.68 -8.37
C GLU A 40 -3.96 7.86 -6.86
N ILE A 41 -2.90 7.49 -6.14
CA ILE A 41 -2.81 7.71 -4.69
C ILE A 41 -2.82 9.20 -4.40
N VAL A 42 -2.00 9.98 -5.10
CA VAL A 42 -1.90 11.44 -4.92
C VAL A 42 -3.23 12.11 -5.24
N ASN A 43 -3.88 11.74 -6.34
CA ASN A 43 -5.19 12.29 -6.70
C ASN A 43 -6.24 11.99 -5.62
N PHE A 44 -6.32 10.74 -5.14
CA PHE A 44 -7.22 10.36 -4.05
C PHE A 44 -6.94 11.14 -2.77
N LEU A 45 -5.67 11.30 -2.38
CA LEU A 45 -5.31 12.03 -1.16
C LEU A 45 -5.60 13.53 -1.28
N ASN A 46 -5.40 14.12 -2.46
CA ASN A 46 -5.76 15.52 -2.73
C ASN A 46 -7.26 15.76 -2.55
N GLU A 47 -8.12 14.85 -3.04
CA GLU A 47 -9.57 14.91 -2.81
C GLU A 47 -9.93 14.85 -1.32
N LYS A 48 -9.11 14.16 -0.52
CA LYS A 48 -9.25 14.07 0.94
C LYS A 48 -8.50 15.14 1.71
N GLN A 49 -7.94 16.16 1.04
CA GLN A 49 -7.15 17.23 1.65
C GLN A 49 -6.01 16.69 2.53
N CYS A 50 -5.34 15.63 2.05
CA CYS A 50 -4.24 14.98 2.73
C CYS A 50 -2.97 15.05 1.86
N SER A 51 -1.82 15.28 2.49
CA SER A 51 -0.51 15.13 1.85
C SER A 51 -0.10 13.67 1.83
N PHE A 52 0.49 13.21 0.72
CA PHE A 52 1.06 11.88 0.62
C PHE A 52 2.30 11.74 1.52
N VAL A 53 2.33 10.71 2.37
CA VAL A 53 3.51 10.37 3.19
C VAL A 53 4.17 9.13 2.61
N GLU A 54 3.46 8.00 2.57
CA GLU A 54 3.97 6.75 2.02
C GLU A 54 2.84 5.78 1.65
N TYR A 55 3.19 4.72 0.90
CA TYR A 55 2.35 3.54 0.75
C TYR A 55 3.19 2.26 0.82
N LYS A 56 2.60 1.19 1.37
CA LYS A 56 3.25 -0.11 1.56
C LYS A 56 2.28 -1.25 1.23
N ASN A 57 2.80 -2.42 0.87
CA ASN A 57 1.97 -3.63 0.77
C ASN A 57 1.47 -4.04 2.17
N LEU A 58 0.28 -4.64 2.25
CA LEU A 58 -0.20 -5.16 3.54
C LEU A 58 0.69 -6.28 4.05
N ASN A 59 0.99 -6.22 5.34
CA ASN A 59 1.63 -7.28 6.11
C ASN A 59 0.64 -8.43 6.40
N LYS A 60 1.14 -9.54 6.96
CA LYS A 60 0.31 -10.73 7.22
C LYS A 60 -0.86 -10.43 8.18
N LYS A 61 -0.61 -9.70 9.27
CA LYS A 61 -1.62 -9.35 10.28
C LYS A 61 -2.70 -8.42 9.70
N GLU A 62 -2.31 -7.44 8.89
CA GLU A 62 -3.21 -6.51 8.21
C GLU A 62 -4.14 -7.25 7.23
N ARG A 63 -3.63 -8.26 6.50
CA ARG A 63 -4.45 -9.09 5.60
C ARG A 63 -5.45 -9.97 6.33
N GLU A 64 -5.08 -10.49 7.50
CA GLU A 64 -5.95 -11.34 8.32
C GLU A 64 -7.21 -10.60 8.81
N ARG A 65 -7.16 -9.26 8.91
CA ARG A 65 -8.32 -8.41 9.26
C ARG A 65 -9.40 -8.39 8.19
N ASN A 66 -9.10 -8.79 6.95
CA ASN A 66 -10.05 -8.84 5.83
C ASN A 66 -10.86 -7.54 5.66
N ILE A 67 -10.17 -6.42 5.56
CA ILE A 67 -10.77 -5.06 5.54
C ILE A 67 -11.78 -4.89 4.40
N PHE A 68 -11.52 -5.52 3.26
CA PHE A 68 -12.38 -5.50 2.07
C PHE A 68 -13.50 -6.58 2.08
N LYS A 69 -13.63 -7.35 3.17
CA LYS A 69 -14.67 -8.38 3.36
C LYS A 69 -14.75 -9.38 2.21
N HIS A 70 -13.61 -9.91 1.77
CA HIS A 70 -13.58 -10.90 0.70
C HIS A 70 -14.36 -12.15 1.09
N PRO A 71 -15.21 -12.68 0.19
CA PRO A 71 -15.85 -13.96 0.39
C PRO A 71 -14.79 -15.07 0.42
N LYS A 72 -14.93 -16.01 1.35
CA LYS A 72 -14.07 -17.20 1.41
C LYS A 72 -14.46 -18.15 0.28
N GLY A 73 -13.52 -18.50 -0.58
CA GLY A 73 -13.73 -19.48 -1.66
C GLY A 73 -13.13 -19.06 -3.00
N LEU A 74 -13.30 -19.93 -4.00
CA LEU A 74 -12.90 -19.66 -5.38
C LEU A 74 -14.09 -19.09 -6.14
N THR A 75 -14.06 -17.79 -6.44
CA THR A 75 -15.05 -17.15 -7.31
C THR A 75 -14.53 -17.06 -8.73
N PHE A 76 -15.42 -17.01 -9.73
CA PHE A 76 -15.01 -16.82 -11.13
C PHE A 76 -14.14 -15.56 -11.29
N ASP A 77 -14.50 -14.48 -10.61
CA ASP A 77 -13.68 -13.26 -10.58
C ASP A 77 -12.27 -13.51 -10.05
N SER A 78 -12.10 -14.32 -9.00
CA SER A 78 -10.77 -14.71 -8.52
C SER A 78 -10.01 -15.62 -9.51
N PHE A 79 -10.73 -16.25 -10.44
CA PHE A 79 -10.08 -17.08 -11.46
C PHE A 79 -9.41 -16.26 -12.56
N VAL A 80 -10.04 -15.16 -12.96
CA VAL A 80 -9.68 -14.35 -14.14
C VAL A 80 -9.11 -12.97 -13.79
N SER A 81 -8.92 -12.68 -12.51
CA SER A 81 -8.35 -11.41 -12.05
C SER A 81 -7.22 -11.60 -11.05
N GLY A 82 -6.29 -10.66 -11.06
CA GLY A 82 -5.30 -10.47 -10.01
C GLY A 82 -5.74 -9.36 -9.06
N LYS A 83 -5.39 -9.50 -7.79
CA LYS A 83 -5.65 -8.50 -6.75
C LYS A 83 -4.36 -8.04 -6.09
N SER A 84 -4.31 -6.80 -5.64
CA SER A 84 -3.22 -6.24 -4.85
C SER A 84 -3.76 -5.23 -3.87
N GLU A 85 -3.31 -5.32 -2.63
CA GLU A 85 -3.79 -4.49 -1.53
C GLU A 85 -2.61 -3.66 -0.99
N TYR A 86 -2.89 -2.39 -0.68
CA TYR A 86 -1.91 -1.46 -0.16
C TYR A 86 -2.45 -0.68 1.04
N LYS A 87 -1.56 -0.40 1.99
CA LYS A 87 -1.75 0.60 3.04
C LYS A 87 -1.19 1.92 2.53
N ILE A 88 -1.98 2.98 2.58
CA ILE A 88 -1.59 4.34 2.20
C ILE A 88 -1.67 5.21 3.45
N ILE A 89 -0.62 5.99 3.71
CA ILE A 89 -0.55 6.92 4.83
C ILE A 89 -0.58 8.33 4.26
N GLY A 90 -1.57 9.09 4.70
CA GLY A 90 -1.72 10.51 4.38
C GLY A 90 -1.64 11.37 5.63
N PHE A 91 -1.15 12.59 5.50
CA PHE A 91 -1.16 13.58 6.57
C PHE A 91 -2.22 14.64 6.29
N SER A 92 -3.24 14.74 7.16
CA SER A 92 -4.26 15.78 7.05
C SER A 92 -3.75 17.05 7.71
N GLN A 93 -3.53 18.10 6.91
CA GLN A 93 -3.10 19.40 7.43
C GLN A 93 -4.16 20.04 8.31
N ASN A 94 -5.45 19.86 7.96
CA ASN A 94 -6.58 20.43 8.71
C ASN A 94 -6.73 19.81 10.11
N GLU A 95 -6.54 18.50 10.22
CA GLU A 95 -6.69 17.77 11.47
C GLU A 95 -5.35 17.56 12.21
N ASN A 96 -4.25 18.05 11.62
CA ASN A 96 -2.88 17.89 12.08
C ASN A 96 -2.55 16.44 12.51
N LYS A 97 -3.00 15.46 11.72
CA LYS A 97 -2.85 14.04 12.05
C LYS A 97 -2.67 13.16 10.83
N HIS A 98 -1.97 12.04 11.05
CA HIS A 98 -1.86 10.97 10.08
C HIS A 98 -3.17 10.19 9.97
N LYS A 99 -3.54 9.81 8.74
CA LYS A 99 -4.68 8.98 8.39
C LYS A 99 -4.21 7.77 7.59
N ILE A 100 -4.88 6.64 7.78
CA ILE A 100 -4.63 5.41 7.02
C ILE A 100 -5.77 5.20 6.04
N TYR A 101 -5.41 4.92 4.79
CA TYR A 101 -6.33 4.50 3.76
C TYR A 101 -5.89 3.13 3.22
N TRP A 102 -6.77 2.16 3.28
CA TRP A 102 -6.61 0.86 2.66
C TRP A 102 -7.04 0.96 1.22
N SER A 103 -6.23 0.44 0.29
CA SER A 103 -6.62 0.34 -1.11
C SER A 103 -6.57 -1.09 -1.62
N GLU A 104 -7.56 -1.45 -2.43
CA GLU A 104 -7.59 -2.68 -3.20
C GLU A 104 -7.59 -2.35 -4.68
N LEU A 105 -6.63 -2.91 -5.40
CA LEU A 105 -6.57 -2.89 -6.85
C LEU A 105 -6.86 -4.29 -7.39
N GLN A 106 -7.95 -4.42 -8.13
CA GLN A 106 -8.30 -5.62 -8.89
C GLN A 106 -8.12 -5.35 -10.39
N SER A 107 -7.44 -6.25 -11.10
CA SER A 107 -7.26 -6.17 -12.55
C SER A 107 -7.54 -7.51 -13.19
N TRP A 108 -8.41 -7.52 -14.19
CA TRP A 108 -8.70 -8.71 -15.00
C TRP A 108 -7.58 -8.98 -15.98
N PHE A 109 -7.37 -10.26 -16.30
CA PHE A 109 -6.41 -10.65 -17.31
C PHE A 109 -6.89 -10.22 -18.70
N PRO A 110 -5.98 -9.90 -19.64
CA PRO A 110 -6.35 -9.67 -21.03
C PRO A 110 -7.17 -10.86 -21.59
N PRO A 111 -8.17 -10.63 -22.44
CA PRO A 111 -8.56 -9.36 -23.07
C PRO A 111 -9.57 -8.51 -22.28
N PHE A 112 -10.01 -8.94 -21.08
CA PHE A 112 -11.17 -8.35 -20.40
C PHE A 112 -10.91 -6.96 -19.81
N GLY A 113 -9.66 -6.54 -19.65
CA GLY A 113 -9.21 -5.14 -19.45
C GLY A 113 -9.76 -4.39 -18.23
N LYS A 114 -10.63 -4.99 -17.42
CA LYS A 114 -11.31 -4.32 -16.31
C LYS A 114 -10.36 -4.12 -15.14
N ARG A 115 -10.23 -2.87 -14.71
CA ARG A 115 -9.43 -2.45 -13.56
C ARG A 115 -10.31 -1.69 -12.58
N VAL A 116 -10.32 -2.12 -11.33
CA VAL A 116 -11.13 -1.55 -10.24
C VAL A 116 -10.20 -1.18 -9.10
N LEU A 117 -10.30 0.06 -8.63
CA LEU A 117 -9.53 0.59 -7.51
C LEU A 117 -10.50 1.07 -6.43
N ASN A 118 -10.40 0.47 -5.25
CA ASN A 118 -11.24 0.77 -4.10
C ASN A 118 -10.39 1.36 -2.98
N PHE A 119 -10.95 2.32 -2.23
CA PHE A 119 -10.32 2.92 -1.07
C PHE A 119 -11.24 2.84 0.16
N ILE A 120 -10.67 2.57 1.32
CA ILE A 120 -11.37 2.52 2.62
C ILE A 120 -10.52 3.27 3.64
N GLU A 121 -11.10 4.26 4.32
CA GLU A 121 -10.44 4.94 5.43
C GLU A 121 -10.47 4.07 6.69
N GLU A 122 -9.34 3.97 7.39
CA GLU A 122 -9.25 3.31 8.68
C GLU A 122 -9.95 4.12 9.76
N LYS A 123 -10.75 3.44 10.58
CA LYS A 123 -11.48 4.04 11.70
C LYS A 123 -11.13 3.39 13.04
N ASP A 124 -10.37 2.30 13.02
CA ASP A 124 -9.92 1.61 14.21
C ASP A 124 -8.95 2.48 15.02
N SER A 125 -9.34 2.81 16.25
CA SER A 125 -8.58 3.72 17.12
C SER A 125 -7.22 3.15 17.53
N GLU A 126 -7.08 1.83 17.63
CA GLU A 126 -5.83 1.19 18.03
C GLU A 126 -4.78 1.39 16.94
N PHE A 127 -5.15 1.13 15.69
CA PHE A 127 -4.27 1.34 14.52
C PHE A 127 -3.88 2.81 14.34
N LEU A 128 -4.84 3.73 14.51
CA LEU A 128 -4.56 5.15 14.40
C LEU A 128 -3.61 5.62 15.52
N THR A 129 -3.73 5.04 16.72
CA THR A 129 -2.83 5.35 17.84
C THR A 129 -1.43 4.78 17.60
N GLU A 130 -1.32 3.56 17.09
CA GLU A 130 -0.03 2.95 16.74
C GLU A 130 0.67 3.73 15.63
N LEU A 131 -0.07 4.14 14.59
CA LEU A 131 0.43 5.01 13.54
C LEU A 131 0.91 6.35 14.10
N GLN A 132 0.15 6.96 15.01
CA GLN A 132 0.61 8.18 15.68
C GLN A 132 1.93 7.95 16.41
N LYS A 133 2.15 6.79 17.05
CA LYS A 133 3.44 6.48 17.69
C LYS A 133 4.56 6.29 16.66
N GLU A 134 4.27 5.67 15.51
CA GLU A 134 5.26 5.42 14.45
C GLU A 134 5.69 6.71 13.73
N TYR A 135 4.74 7.62 13.48
CA TYR A 135 4.96 8.83 12.67
C TYR A 135 5.06 10.13 13.47
N ASN A 136 4.52 10.20 14.70
CA ASN A 136 4.91 11.24 15.65
C ASN A 136 6.25 10.84 16.27
N GLN A 137 7.30 10.84 15.46
CA GLN A 137 8.61 11.15 16.02
C GLN A 137 8.47 12.55 16.62
N GLU A 138 8.95 12.76 17.85
CA GLU A 138 9.09 14.11 18.40
C GLU A 138 9.74 14.97 17.31
N ILE A 139 8.97 15.86 16.69
CA ILE A 139 9.53 16.94 15.89
C ILE A 139 10.23 17.79 16.94
N ILE A 140 11.50 17.49 17.21
CA ILE A 140 12.38 18.39 17.93
C ILE A 140 12.50 19.57 16.98
N ILE A 141 11.63 20.56 17.15
CA ILE A 141 11.75 21.82 16.44
C ILE A 141 13.12 22.35 16.87
N VAL A 142 14.07 22.32 15.93
CA VAL A 142 15.48 22.71 16.16
C VAL A 142 15.59 24.20 16.57
N THR A 143 14.48 24.94 16.56
CA THR A 143 14.41 26.30 17.10
C THR A 143 14.62 26.37 18.61
N ASP A 144 14.35 25.28 19.34
CA ASP A 144 14.31 25.35 20.81
C ASP A 144 15.50 24.66 21.47
N LYS A 145 16.25 23.82 20.74
CA LYS A 145 17.43 23.11 21.27
C LYS A 145 18.56 23.02 20.25
N CYS A 146 19.78 23.28 20.72
CA CYS A 146 20.98 23.16 19.90
C CYS A 146 21.24 21.70 19.52
N PRO A 147 21.46 21.38 18.23
CA PRO A 147 21.74 20.00 17.82
C PRO A 147 23.08 19.47 18.35
N ALA A 148 24.05 20.36 18.62
CA ALA A 148 25.37 19.96 19.11
C ALA A 148 25.40 19.72 20.63
N CYS A 149 24.79 20.60 21.43
CA CYS A 149 24.92 20.56 22.90
C CYS A 149 23.59 20.45 23.65
N LYS A 150 22.46 20.34 22.94
CA LYS A 150 21.09 20.19 23.49
C LYS A 150 20.62 21.33 24.41
N SER A 151 21.35 22.43 24.48
CA SER A 151 20.96 23.61 25.25
C SER A 151 19.76 24.32 24.60
N GLY A 152 18.95 25.00 25.40
CA GLY A 152 17.84 25.82 24.90
C GLY A 152 18.32 26.90 23.92
N ILE A 153 17.64 27.08 22.80
CA ILE A 153 17.86 28.17 21.84
C ILE A 153 16.60 29.06 21.83
N LEU A 154 16.78 30.37 21.80
CA LEU A 154 15.67 31.31 21.61
C LEU A 154 15.43 31.54 20.10
N LYS A 155 14.17 31.70 19.68
CA LYS A 155 13.74 31.84 18.26
C LYS A 155 14.49 32.87 17.40
N ASN A 156 15.22 33.81 18.00
CA ASN A 156 15.94 34.90 17.31
C ASN A 156 17.47 34.77 17.42
N GLU A 157 17.99 33.67 17.96
CA GLU A 157 19.44 33.46 18.11
C GLU A 157 20.01 32.80 16.84
N THR A 158 20.92 33.51 16.19
CA THR A 158 21.68 33.01 15.03
C THR A 158 22.82 32.07 15.43
N GLU A 159 23.16 32.01 16.71
CA GLU A 159 24.27 31.22 17.23
C GLU A 159 23.92 30.63 18.60
N CYS A 160 24.34 29.38 18.85
CA CYS A 160 24.17 28.75 20.15
C CYS A 160 25.20 29.29 21.15
N LYS A 161 24.74 30.01 22.19
CA LYS A 161 25.59 30.55 23.27
C LYS A 161 26.45 29.53 24.02
N ASN A 162 26.06 28.25 24.03
CA ASN A 162 26.74 27.22 24.81
C ASN A 162 27.84 26.49 24.03
N CYS A 163 27.76 26.43 22.69
CA CYS A 163 28.75 25.72 21.87
C CYS A 163 29.25 26.48 20.64
N GLY A 164 28.78 27.71 20.41
CA GLY A 164 29.19 28.55 19.28
C GLY A 164 28.73 28.05 17.91
N LEU A 165 27.80 27.08 17.87
CA LEU A 165 27.26 26.58 16.61
C LEU A 165 26.40 27.66 15.94
N ASN A 166 26.75 28.04 14.72
CA ASN A 166 25.96 28.94 13.89
C ASN A 166 24.74 28.20 13.34
N LEU A 167 23.55 28.75 13.57
CA LEU A 167 22.24 28.13 13.30
C LEU A 167 21.58 28.70 12.03
N VAL A 168 22.25 29.64 11.38
CA VAL A 168 21.82 30.24 10.11
C VAL A 168 22.28 29.33 8.96
N ALA A 169 21.33 28.82 8.19
CA ALA A 169 21.58 28.16 6.90
C ALA A 169 21.59 29.19 5.77
#